data_AF-W9V2Q9-F1
#
_entry.id   AF-W9V2Q9-F1
#
_cell.length_a   1.000
_cell.length_b   1.000
_cell.length_c   1.000
_cell.angle_alpha   90.00
_cell.angle_beta   90.00
_cell.angle_gamma   90.00
#
_symmetry.space_group_name_H-M   'P 1'
#
loop_
_entity.id
_entity.type
_entity.pdbx_description
1 polymer ?
#
loop_
_entity_poly.entity_id
_entity_poly.type
_entity_poly.pdbx_seq_one_letter_code
_entity_poly.pdbx_strand_id
1 'polypeptide(L)'
;MQELWQVLSIAEKSLLIVSACVIFASLTGMLGILLTSLNERRRELAILRAVGAGPLRIMALLLSESVFLTLLASVLGVGMMYLLVFCFQDWIALEYGVFLTLNGLTPDQFRLLLWIQLAGLITGLIPAIKAYYYTLIDGLTPKI
;
A
#
# COMPACT_ATOMS: atom_id res chain seq x y z
N MET A 1 39.63 1.53 7.38
CA MET A 1 38.55 2.53 7.19
C MET A 1 37.76 2.31 5.90
N GLN A 2 38.38 2.11 4.72
CA GLN A 2 37.61 1.80 3.49
C GLN A 2 36.79 0.49 3.56
N GLU A 3 37.32 -0.56 4.19
CA GLU A 3 36.62 -1.85 4.38
C GLU A 3 35.25 -1.69 5.08
N LEU A 4 35.17 -0.88 6.15
CA LEU A 4 33.93 -0.64 6.89
C LEU A 4 32.89 0.13 6.06
N TRP A 5 33.34 1.13 5.28
CA TRP A 5 32.46 1.88 4.36
C TRP A 5 31.94 1.00 3.22
N GLN A 6 32.74 0.05 2.76
CA GLN A 6 32.35 -0.89 1.71
C GLN A 6 31.33 -1.92 2.23
N VAL A 7 31.55 -2.48 3.43
CA VAL A 7 30.59 -3.36 4.10
C VAL A 7 29.27 -2.62 4.39
N LEU A 8 29.33 -1.37 4.85
CA LEU A 8 28.16 -0.54 5.09
C LEU A 8 27.36 -0.28 3.81
N SER A 9 28.02 0.07 2.71
CA SER A 9 27.35 0.30 1.42
C SER A 9 26.72 -0.96 0.83
N ILE A 10 27.35 -2.13 1.02
CA ILE A 10 26.79 -3.42 0.59
C ILE A 10 25.53 -3.76 1.42
N ALA A 11 25.57 -3.54 2.73
CA ALA A 11 24.42 -3.75 3.62
C ALA A 11 23.26 -2.79 3.28
N GLU A 12 23.55 -1.53 3.00
CA GLU A 12 22.53 -0.56 2.58
C GLU A 12 21.86 -0.98 1.26
N LYS A 13 22.66 -1.35 0.25
CA LYS A 13 22.12 -1.80 -1.04
C LYS A 13 21.29 -3.08 -0.92
N SER A 14 21.69 -4.03 -0.08
CA SER A 14 20.92 -5.26 0.10
C SER A 14 19.58 -4.99 0.78
N LEU A 15 19.55 -4.14 1.81
CA LEU A 15 18.32 -3.69 2.47
C LEU A 15 17.38 -2.96 1.50
N LEU A 16 17.92 -2.09 0.63
CA LEU A 16 17.13 -1.40 -0.39
C LEU A 16 16.49 -2.36 -1.39
N ILE A 17 17.25 -3.36 -1.87
CA ILE A 17 16.73 -4.38 -2.79
C ILE A 17 15.61 -5.19 -2.14
N VAL A 18 15.80 -5.62 -0.89
CA VAL A 18 14.79 -6.38 -0.15
C VAL A 18 13.54 -5.52 0.07
N SER A 19 13.69 -4.26 0.47
CA SER A 19 12.58 -3.32 0.65
C SER A 19 11.80 -3.13 -0.65
N ALA A 20 12.48 -2.94 -1.78
CA ALA A 20 11.84 -2.82 -3.08
C ALA A 20 11.03 -4.07 -3.47
N CYS A 21 11.59 -5.27 -3.24
CA CYS A 21 10.89 -6.53 -3.49
C CYS A 21 9.64 -6.69 -2.61
N VAL A 22 9.73 -6.32 -1.32
CA VAL A 22 8.59 -6.37 -0.40
C VAL A 22 7.49 -5.42 -0.85
N ILE A 23 7.83 -4.17 -1.19
CA ILE A 23 6.88 -3.20 -1.73
C ILE A 23 6.19 -3.78 -2.97
N PHE A 24 6.96 -4.34 -3.90
CA PHE A 24 6.42 -4.93 -5.13
C PHE A 24 5.46 -6.11 -4.86
N ALA A 25 5.82 -6.99 -3.92
CA ALA A 25 4.97 -8.10 -3.50
C ALA A 25 3.68 -7.61 -2.83
N SER A 26 3.76 -6.60 -1.96
CA SER A 26 2.60 -5.99 -1.32
C SER A 26 1.65 -5.33 -2.33
N LEU A 27 2.18 -4.61 -3.32
CA LEU A 27 1.38 -4.02 -4.40
C LEU A 27 0.63 -5.12 -5.18
N THR A 28 1.33 -6.19 -5.57
CA THR A 28 0.73 -7.29 -6.31
C THR A 28 -0.32 -8.03 -5.50
N GLY A 29 -0.07 -8.24 -4.20
CA GLY A 29 -1.03 -8.84 -3.27
C GLY A 29 -2.30 -8.01 -3.12
N MET A 30 -2.17 -6.70 -2.93
CA MET A 30 -3.30 -5.77 -2.86
C MET A 30 -4.12 -5.81 -4.16
N LEU A 31 -3.46 -5.77 -5.32
CA LEU A 31 -4.11 -5.90 -6.63
C LEU A 31 -4.87 -7.22 -6.74
N GLY A 32 -4.27 -8.33 -6.32
CA GLY A 32 -4.90 -9.66 -6.33
C GLY A 32 -6.17 -9.70 -5.48
N ILE A 33 -6.13 -9.17 -4.26
CA ILE A 33 -7.28 -9.12 -3.36
C ILE A 33 -8.40 -8.27 -3.95
N LEU A 34 -8.08 -7.08 -4.48
CA LEU A 34 -9.07 -6.20 -5.09
C LEU A 34 -9.72 -6.84 -6.34
N LEU A 35 -8.93 -7.51 -7.18
CA LEU A 35 -9.43 -8.20 -8.37
C LEU A 35 -10.33 -9.39 -8.00
N THR A 36 -9.95 -10.18 -6.99
CA THR A 36 -10.76 -11.31 -6.51
C THR A 36 -12.05 -10.83 -5.87
N SER A 37 -11.98 -9.80 -5.01
CA SER A 37 -13.16 -9.15 -4.41
C SER A 37 -14.13 -8.63 -5.47
N LEU A 38 -13.62 -8.02 -6.55
CA LEU A 38 -14.45 -7.60 -7.68
C LEU A 38 -15.13 -8.77 -8.39
N ASN A 39 -14.46 -9.91 -8.51
CA ASN A 39 -14.99 -11.08 -9.18
C ASN A 39 -16.07 -11.78 -8.33
N GLU A 40 -15.89 -11.82 -7.01
CA GLU A 40 -16.89 -12.31 -6.06
C GLU A 40 -18.11 -11.39 -6.00
N ARG A 41 -17.89 -10.07 -5.95
CA ARG A 41 -18.94 -9.04 -5.95
C ARG A 41 -19.54 -8.79 -7.33
N ARG A 42 -19.10 -9.50 -8.38
CA ARG A 42 -19.60 -9.34 -9.75
C ARG A 42 -21.11 -9.65 -9.84
N ARG A 43 -21.62 -10.58 -9.02
CA ARG A 43 -23.05 -10.86 -8.88
C ARG A 43 -23.82 -9.71 -8.24
N GLU A 44 -23.27 -9.08 -7.21
CA GLU A 44 -23.89 -7.90 -6.55
C GLU A 44 -23.88 -6.68 -7.47
N LEU A 45 -22.81 -6.48 -8.23
CA LEU A 45 -22.67 -5.42 -9.22
C LEU A 45 -23.67 -5.55 -10.37
N ALA A 46 -23.98 -6.79 -10.80
CA ALA A 46 -25.03 -7.04 -11.78
C ALA A 46 -26.42 -6.63 -11.25
N ILE A 47 -26.71 -6.87 -9.97
CA ILE A 47 -27.96 -6.47 -9.32
C ILE A 47 -28.02 -4.93 -9.17
N LEU A 48 -26.93 -4.29 -8.75
CA LEU A 48 -26.82 -2.82 -8.64
C LEU A 48 -26.97 -2.12 -10.00
N ARG A 49 -26.47 -2.72 -11.10
CA ARG A 49 -26.73 -2.22 -12.46
C ARG A 49 -28.19 -2.36 -12.87
N ALA A 50 -28.89 -3.41 -12.46
CA ALA A 50 -30.33 -3.54 -12.71
C ALA A 50 -31.15 -2.45 -12.01
N VAL A 51 -30.62 -1.86 -10.94
CA VAL A 51 -31.19 -0.70 -10.22
C VAL A 51 -30.67 0.64 -10.76
N GLY A 52 -29.77 0.65 -11.75
CA GLY A 52 -29.30 1.86 -12.45
C GLY A 52 -27.99 2.47 -11.90
N ALA A 53 -27.22 1.75 -11.09
CA ALA A 53 -25.93 2.26 -10.60
C ALA A 53 -24.88 2.34 -11.74
N GLY A 54 -24.37 3.55 -12.00
CA GLY A 54 -23.37 3.82 -13.03
C GLY A 54 -21.94 3.37 -12.67
N PRO A 55 -21.08 3.09 -13.69
CA PRO A 55 -19.70 2.61 -13.51
C PRO A 55 -18.81 3.55 -12.68
N LEU A 56 -19.10 4.86 -12.73
CA LEU A 56 -18.38 5.89 -11.96
C LEU A 56 -18.52 5.69 -10.44
N ARG A 57 -19.66 5.15 -9.96
CA ARG A 57 -19.88 4.94 -8.52
C ARG A 57 -19.06 3.78 -7.97
N ILE A 58 -18.85 2.75 -8.79
CA ILE A 58 -17.99 1.59 -8.46
C ILE A 58 -16.53 2.03 -8.44
N MET A 59 -16.11 2.85 -9.41
CA MET A 59 -14.77 3.42 -9.46
C MET A 59 -14.48 4.28 -8.21
N ALA A 60 -15.40 5.16 -7.83
CA ALA A 60 -15.27 6.00 -6.64
C ALA A 60 -15.21 5.16 -5.35
N LEU A 61 -16.00 4.09 -5.25
CA LEU A 61 -15.97 3.18 -4.11
C LEU A 61 -14.59 2.50 -3.98
N LEU A 62 -14.06 1.92 -5.06
CA LEU A 62 -12.76 1.23 -5.07
C LEU A 62 -11.59 2.18 -4.75
N LEU A 63 -11.64 3.41 -5.29
CA LEU A 63 -10.66 4.44 -4.97
C LEU A 63 -10.72 4.80 -3.49
N SER A 64 -11.92 4.99 -2.93
CA SER A 64 -12.08 5.29 -1.51
C SER A 64 -11.59 4.15 -0.60
N GLU A 65 -11.84 2.91 -1.01
CA GLU A 65 -11.37 1.72 -0.29
C GLU A 65 -9.84 1.62 -0.30
N SER A 66 -9.22 1.87 -1.46
CA SER A 66 -7.75 1.88 -1.59
C SER A 66 -7.10 2.99 -0.76
N VAL A 67 -7.66 4.21 -0.78
CA VAL A 67 -7.18 5.33 0.05
C VAL A 67 -7.33 4.99 1.53
N PHE A 68 -8.46 4.42 1.94
CA PHE A 68 -8.70 4.06 3.32
C PHE A 68 -7.74 2.97 3.82
N LEU A 69 -7.54 1.91 3.02
CA LEU A 69 -6.60 0.83 3.33
C LEU A 69 -5.16 1.33 3.46
N THR A 70 -4.71 2.17 2.53
CA THR A 70 -3.34 2.71 2.55
C THR A 70 -3.12 3.66 3.72
N LEU A 71 -4.15 4.40 4.14
CA LEU A 71 -4.10 5.30 5.31
C LEU A 71 -4.02 4.48 6.61
N LEU A 72 -4.86 3.44 6.74
CA LEU A 72 -4.76 2.54 7.89
C LEU A 72 -3.42 1.83 7.96
N ALA A 73 -2.90 1.35 6.82
CA ALA A 73 -1.61 0.70 6.75
C ALA A 73 -0.46 1.63 7.17
N SER A 74 -0.48 2.90 6.75
CA SER A 74 0.56 3.86 7.13
C SER A 74 0.52 4.22 8.61
N VAL A 75 -0.67 4.44 9.18
CA VAL A 75 -0.85 4.68 10.62
C VAL A 75 -0.38 3.48 11.44
N LEU A 76 -0.80 2.27 11.08
CA LEU A 76 -0.38 1.04 11.75
C LEU A 76 1.12 0.80 11.62
N GLY A 77 1.70 1.04 10.43
CA GLY A 77 3.13 0.89 10.19
C GLY A 77 3.98 1.82 11.05
N VAL A 78 3.60 3.10 11.13
CA VAL A 78 4.27 4.09 11.99
C VAL A 78 4.11 3.71 13.46
N GLY A 79 2.90 3.36 13.89
CA GLY A 79 2.64 2.93 15.28
C GLY A 79 3.46 1.70 15.67
N MET A 80 3.53 0.70 14.79
CA MET A 80 4.31 -0.52 15.00
C MET A 80 5.82 -0.22 15.05
N MET A 81 6.31 0.67 14.19
CA MET A 81 7.71 1.10 14.20
C MET A 81 8.07 1.76 15.55
N TYR A 82 7.26 2.69 16.03
CA TYR A 82 7.49 3.33 17.33
C TYR A 82 7.40 2.32 18.50
N LEU A 83 6.46 1.37 18.46
CA LEU A 83 6.36 0.31 19.47
C LEU A 83 7.59 -0.59 19.50
N LEU A 84 8.11 -0.98 18.33
CA LEU A 84 9.33 -1.79 18.24
C LEU A 84 10.53 -1.01 18.77
N VAL A 85 10.70 0.26 18.38
CA VAL A 85 11.79 1.09 18.92
C VAL A 85 11.68 1.20 20.44
N PHE A 86 10.48 1.47 20.98
CA PHE A 86 10.27 1.56 22.42
C PHE A 86 10.59 0.25 23.17
N CYS A 87 10.27 -0.90 22.57
CA CYS A 87 10.54 -2.20 23.19
C CYS A 87 12.02 -2.61 23.13
N PHE A 88 12.71 -2.28 22.04
CA PHE A 88 14.09 -2.70 21.79
C PHE A 88 15.14 -1.65 22.16
N GLN A 89 14.75 -0.41 22.47
CA GLN A 89 15.68 0.68 22.80
C GLN A 89 16.65 0.31 23.94
N ASP A 90 16.15 -0.33 25.01
CA ASP A 90 16.97 -0.65 26.18
C ASP A 90 18.00 -1.73 25.85
N TRP A 91 17.62 -2.70 25.01
CA TRP A 91 18.49 -3.79 24.58
C TRP A 91 19.58 -3.30 23.62
N ILE A 92 19.21 -2.44 22.67
CA ILE A 92 20.14 -1.85 21.69
C ILE A 92 21.10 -0.87 22.37
N ALA A 93 20.64 -0.08 23.33
CA ALA A 93 21.48 0.87 24.05
C ALA A 93 22.59 0.17 24.86
N LEU A 94 22.31 -1.00 25.44
CA LEU A 94 23.28 -1.79 26.21
C LEU A 94 24.36 -2.44 25.34
N GLU A 95 23.99 -2.93 24.15
CA GLU A 95 24.89 -3.75 23.32
C GLU A 95 25.62 -2.94 22.23
N TYR A 96 24.98 -1.89 21.70
CA TYR A 96 25.52 -1.07 20.61
C TYR A 96 25.84 0.37 21.03
N GLY A 97 25.45 0.82 22.23
CA GLY A 97 25.70 2.19 22.71
C GLY A 97 24.97 3.27 21.91
N VAL A 98 23.98 2.90 21.08
CA VAL A 98 23.19 3.82 20.25
C VAL A 98 21.93 4.20 21.01
N PHE A 99 21.83 5.48 21.39
CA PHE A 99 20.61 6.03 21.98
C PHE A 99 19.60 6.35 20.88
N LEU A 100 18.61 5.48 20.70
CA LEU A 100 17.48 5.75 19.81
C LEU A 100 16.57 6.78 20.47
N THR A 101 16.78 8.06 20.17
CA THR A 101 15.89 9.11 20.63
C THR A 101 14.57 9.03 19.87
N LEU A 102 13.47 8.86 20.60
CA LEU A 102 12.11 8.98 20.08
C LEU A 102 11.82 10.44 19.72
N ASN A 103 12.35 10.89 18.58
CA ASN A 103 12.01 12.20 18.03
C ASN A 103 10.63 12.12 17.36
N GLY A 104 9.87 13.23 17.44
CA GLY A 104 8.62 13.38 16.71
C GLY A 104 8.84 13.28 15.20
N LEU A 105 7.74 13.12 14.46
CA LEU A 105 7.76 12.97 13.00
C LEU A 105 8.55 14.11 12.34
N THR A 106 9.69 13.78 11.72
CA THR A 106 10.50 14.76 11.01
C THR A 106 9.88 15.12 9.65
N PRO A 107 10.20 16.30 9.08
CA PRO A 107 9.66 16.71 7.78
C PRO A 107 9.91 15.70 6.65
N ASP A 108 11.02 14.97 6.72
CA ASP A 108 11.36 13.92 5.73
C ASP A 108 10.48 12.67 5.88
N GLN A 109 10.10 12.30 7.10
CA GLN A 109 9.17 11.20 7.35
C GLN A 109 7.77 11.54 6.84
N PHE A 110 7.34 12.79 6.98
CA PHE A 110 6.11 13.28 6.36
C PHE A 110 6.14 13.16 4.83
N ARG A 111 7.30 13.48 4.21
CA ARG A 111 7.49 13.34 2.76
C ARG A 111 7.41 11.88 2.32
N LEU A 112 8.00 10.96 3.09
CA LEU A 112 7.93 9.52 2.81
C LEU A 112 6.50 8.97 2.94
N LEU A 113 5.77 9.36 3.99
CA LEU A 113 4.36 9.01 4.14
C LEU A 113 3.52 9.51 2.96
N LEU A 114 3.79 10.72 2.49
CA LEU A 114 3.13 11.27 1.29
C LEU A 114 3.43 10.42 0.05
N TRP A 115 4.68 9.99 -0.15
CA TRP A 115 5.03 9.07 -1.24
C TRP A 115 4.34 7.70 -1.13
N ILE A 116 4.20 7.14 0.07
CA ILE A 116 3.48 5.88 0.30
C ILE A 116 1.99 6.04 -0.05
N GLN A 117 1.37 7.14 0.35
CA GLN A 117 -0.01 7.46 0.00
C GLN A 117 -0.20 7.61 -1.51
N LEU A 118 0.72 8.30 -2.20
CA LEU A 118 0.68 8.42 -3.67
C LEU A 118 0.85 7.06 -4.35
N ALA A 119 1.79 6.23 -3.88
CA ALA A 119 2.00 4.89 -4.44
C ALA A 119 0.74 4.01 -4.29
N GLY A 120 0.13 4.01 -3.10
CA GLY A 120 -1.10 3.27 -2.83
C GLY A 120 -2.28 3.75 -3.68
N LEU A 121 -2.39 5.07 -3.92
CA LEU A 121 -3.40 5.65 -4.80
C LEU A 121 -3.19 5.21 -6.26
N ILE A 122 -1.95 5.17 -6.74
CA ILE A 122 -1.61 4.66 -8.08
C ILE A 122 -1.98 3.17 -8.20
N THR A 123 -1.65 2.36 -7.18
CA THR A 123 -2.01 0.93 -7.17
C THR A 123 -3.53 0.72 -7.17
N GLY A 124 -4.29 1.54 -6.44
CA GLY A 124 -5.75 1.51 -6.43
C GLY A 124 -6.41 2.02 -7.72
N LEU A 125 -5.73 2.89 -8.48
CA LEU A 125 -6.21 3.41 -9.76
C LEU A 125 -6.27 2.33 -10.85
N ILE A 126 -5.30 1.41 -10.87
CA ILE A 126 -5.21 0.32 -11.84
C ILE A 126 -6.49 -0.56 -11.86
N PRO A 127 -6.96 -1.14 -10.73
CA PRO A 127 -8.19 -1.93 -10.71
C PRO A 127 -9.43 -1.05 -10.90
N ALA A 128 -9.42 0.21 -10.46
CA ALA A 128 -10.54 1.14 -10.68
C ALA A 128 -10.79 1.41 -12.18
N ILE A 129 -9.72 1.64 -12.95
CA ILE A 129 -9.79 1.75 -14.42
C ILE A 129 -10.26 0.42 -15.03
N LYS A 130 -9.71 -0.71 -14.56
CA LYS A 130 -10.10 -2.02 -15.07
C LYS A 130 -11.59 -2.32 -14.86
N ALA A 131 -12.14 -1.96 -13.69
CA ALA A 131 -13.56 -2.09 -13.38
C ALA A 131 -14.45 -1.22 -14.29
N TYR A 132 -13.99 -0.01 -14.61
CA TYR A 132 -14.66 0.88 -15.57
C TYR A 132 -14.77 0.23 -16.96
N TYR A 133 -13.67 -0.36 -17.46
CA TYR A 133 -13.65 -1.03 -18.77
C TYR A 133 -14.58 -2.25 -18.83
N TYR A 134 -14.56 -3.13 -17.81
CA TYR A 134 -15.44 -4.30 -17.80
C TYR A 134 -16.93 -3.93 -17.78
N THR A 135 -17.29 -2.85 -17.09
CA THR A 135 -18.68 -2.39 -17.00
C THR A 135 -19.16 -1.77 -18.32
N LEU A 136 -18.28 -1.08 -19.05
CA LEU A 136 -18.60 -0.47 -20.34
C LEU A 136 -18.87 -1.56 -21.42
N ILE A 137 -18.08 -2.63 -21.43
CA ILE A 137 -18.20 -3.73 -22.41
C ILE A 137 -19.46 -4.57 -22.16
N ASP A 138 -19.81 -4.85 -20.89
CA ASP A 138 -21.05 -5.58 -20.54
C ASP A 138 -22.34 -4.78 -20.86
N GLY A 139 -22.24 -3.47 -21.17
CA GLY A 139 -23.38 -2.65 -21.59
C GLY A 139 -23.75 -2.79 -23.08
N LEU A 140 -22.91 -3.44 -23.90
CA LEU A 140 -23.05 -3.48 -25.37
C LEU A 140 -23.38 -4.87 -25.93
N THR A 141 -23.50 -5.91 -25.11
CA THR A 141 -23.91 -7.24 -25.57
C THR A 141 -25.25 -7.63 -24.97
N PRO A 142 -26.38 -7.43 -25.69
CA PRO A 142 -27.61 -8.11 -25.34
C PRO A 142 -27.34 -9.60 -25.56
N LYS A 143 -27.32 -10.38 -24.48
CA LYS A 143 -27.41 -11.84 -24.60
C LYS A 143 -28.82 -12.16 -25.12
N ILE A 144 -28.88 -12.45 -26.42
CA ILE A 144 -29.96 -13.24 -27.03
C ILE A 144 -29.73 -14.70 -26.63
#